data_AF-A0A1J0RBZ5-F1
#
_entry.id   AF-A0A1J0RBZ5-F1
#
_cell.length_a   1.000
_cell.length_b   1.000
_cell.length_c   1.000
_cell.angle_alpha   90.00
_cell.angle_beta   90.00
_cell.angle_gamma   90.00
#
_symmetry.space_group_name_H-M   'P 1'
#
loop_
_entity.id
_entity.type
_entity.pdbx_description
1 polymer ?
#
loop_
_entity_poly.entity_id
_entity_poly.type
_entity_poly.pdbx_seq_one_letter_code
_entity_poly.pdbx_strand_id
1 'polypeptide(L)'
;VLTTLTLQLLQLGEAGTIHNKKAQIATACGASDYLRSLESAAATAVKNALNKAIEAATTAMKKKVASASTSPETQGAGQIIATRLTEGAVRAMGAIFAQNHAVSAGLSAIGRLAGGQEVIAELTSLKIADVTTVRAASATTTGNHLKIAPDLQISKKAACAGDDGSRKKDGEKIAADQNSPDEISLAVLSPAAPWTYDGQLTVCGHSTPNTPIAGISCADDQTSFGIKGGSVFKTTIKTTTKKEAKLASEYTEETSTNTVPNGPTITAELKLLLQLEKAVDTISAISVETDAATIAKSSDIQEAIARAVDGDSATYANPATKPKGDALIKAMFGDKAENV
;
A
#
# COMPACT_ATOMS: atom_id res chain seq x y z
N VAL A 1 8.57 -22.82 -26.84
CA VAL A 1 9.19 -21.51 -26.59
C VAL A 1 8.32 -20.79 -25.57
N LEU A 2 8.60 -21.00 -24.28
CA LEU A 2 7.84 -20.43 -23.18
C LEU A 2 8.56 -19.12 -22.80
N THR A 3 7.93 -17.99 -23.08
CA THR A 3 8.45 -16.65 -22.77
C THR A 3 8.48 -16.47 -21.25
N THR A 4 9.69 -16.42 -20.71
CA THR A 4 10.01 -15.99 -19.34
C THR A 4 9.61 -14.52 -19.18
N LEU A 5 8.44 -14.28 -18.60
CA LEU A 5 8.06 -12.97 -18.10
C LEU A 5 8.91 -12.71 -16.85
N THR A 6 9.96 -11.90 -16.99
CA THR A 6 10.76 -11.38 -15.88
C THR A 6 9.87 -10.47 -15.03
N LEU A 7 9.15 -11.05 -14.08
CA LEU A 7 8.64 -10.32 -12.93
C LEU A 7 9.87 -9.78 -12.20
N GLN A 8 10.11 -8.47 -12.27
CA GLN A 8 10.97 -7.79 -11.31
C GLN A 8 10.33 -8.03 -9.95
N LEU A 9 10.81 -9.04 -9.22
CA LEU A 9 10.58 -9.15 -7.80
C LEU A 9 11.12 -7.85 -7.20
N LEU A 10 10.24 -6.94 -6.78
CA LEU A 10 10.55 -6.14 -5.62
C LEU A 10 10.78 -7.17 -4.51
N GLN A 11 12.04 -7.48 -4.24
CA GLN A 11 12.44 -8.15 -3.02
C GLN A 11 11.87 -7.29 -1.89
N LEU A 12 10.83 -7.78 -1.24
CA LEU A 12 10.49 -7.35 0.11
C LEU A 12 11.79 -7.51 0.89
N GLY A 13 12.42 -6.39 1.24
CA GLY A 13 13.65 -6.38 2.02
C GLY A 13 13.41 -7.19 3.29
N GLU A 14 14.43 -7.92 3.72
CA GLU A 14 14.42 -8.74 4.93
C GLU A 14 14.13 -7.88 6.17
N ALA A 15 12.84 -7.63 6.43
CA ALA A 15 12.15 -7.25 7.67
C ALA A 15 10.75 -6.68 7.35
N GLY A 16 9.74 -7.55 7.16
CA GLY A 16 8.33 -7.35 7.54
C GLY A 16 7.54 -6.08 7.14
N THR A 17 8.06 -5.16 6.31
CA THR A 17 7.38 -3.90 5.98
C THR A 17 7.11 -3.77 4.48
N ILE A 18 5.91 -3.28 4.13
CA ILE A 18 5.53 -2.93 2.76
C ILE A 18 6.13 -1.59 2.30
N HIS A 19 6.83 -0.89 3.18
CA HIS A 19 7.37 0.45 2.93
C HIS A 19 8.69 0.43 2.16
N ASN A 20 8.81 1.30 1.16
CA ASN A 20 10.10 1.64 0.58
C ASN A 20 10.83 2.65 1.49
N LYS A 21 11.78 2.16 2.29
CA LYS A 21 12.61 2.96 3.22
C LYS A 21 13.54 3.98 2.53
N LYS A 22 13.72 3.89 1.22
CA LYS A 22 14.53 4.85 0.46
C LYS A 22 13.73 6.06 -0.02
N ALA A 23 12.40 5.99 -0.06
CA ALA A 23 11.59 7.06 -0.66
C ALA A 23 11.82 8.43 0.01
N GLN A 24 11.97 9.49 -0.80
CA GLN A 24 12.09 10.87 -0.34
C GLN A 24 10.93 11.71 -0.87
N ILE A 25 9.80 11.63 -0.17
CA ILE A 25 8.56 12.28 -0.60
C ILE A 25 8.63 13.78 -0.33
N ALA A 26 8.56 14.57 -1.39
CA ALA A 26 8.63 16.02 -1.40
C ALA A 26 7.45 16.68 -2.16
N THR A 27 6.68 15.91 -2.92
CA THR A 27 5.56 16.40 -3.73
C THR A 27 4.29 15.58 -3.54
N ALA A 28 3.15 16.15 -3.91
CA ALA A 28 1.87 15.42 -3.90
C ALA A 28 1.91 14.22 -4.87
N CYS A 29 2.52 14.37 -6.05
CA CYS A 29 2.64 13.26 -6.98
C CYS A 29 3.56 12.15 -6.47
N GLY A 30 4.68 12.47 -5.82
CA GLY A 30 5.51 11.46 -5.17
C GLY A 30 4.80 10.76 -4.02
N ALA A 31 3.99 11.49 -3.24
CA ALA A 31 3.16 10.88 -2.19
C ALA A 31 2.13 9.88 -2.78
N SER A 32 1.47 10.26 -3.88
CA SER A 32 0.56 9.35 -4.60
C SER A 32 1.28 8.10 -5.11
N ASP A 33 2.44 8.27 -5.77
CA ASP A 33 3.24 7.15 -6.29
C ASP A 33 3.68 6.20 -5.17
N TYR A 34 4.16 6.74 -4.06
CA TYR A 34 4.54 5.97 -2.89
C TYR A 34 3.38 5.13 -2.34
N LEU A 35 2.21 5.74 -2.16
CA LEU A 35 1.01 5.05 -1.70
C LEU A 35 0.60 3.92 -2.65
N ARG A 36 0.68 4.13 -3.96
CA ARG A 36 0.42 3.08 -4.97
C ARG A 36 1.47 1.96 -4.93
N SER A 37 2.71 2.26 -4.55
CA SER A 37 3.73 1.24 -4.31
C SER A 37 3.39 0.36 -3.10
N LEU A 38 2.82 0.93 -2.03
CA LEU A 38 2.33 0.17 -0.88
C LEU A 38 1.18 -0.75 -1.26
N GLU A 39 0.23 -0.25 -2.06
CA GLU A 39 -0.87 -1.05 -2.64
C GLU A 39 -0.32 -2.25 -3.44
N SER A 40 0.68 -2.01 -4.29
CA SER A 40 1.31 -3.05 -5.11
C SER A 40 2.05 -4.10 -4.26
N ALA A 41 2.77 -3.67 -3.22
CA ALA A 41 3.45 -4.56 -2.28
C ALA A 41 2.45 -5.44 -1.50
N ALA A 42 1.37 -4.85 -1.00
CA ALA A 42 0.31 -5.57 -0.30
C ALA A 42 -0.38 -6.59 -1.21
N ALA A 43 -0.75 -6.20 -2.44
CA ALA A 43 -1.35 -7.11 -3.42
C ALA A 43 -0.41 -8.28 -3.77
N THR A 44 0.90 -8.00 -3.86
CA THR A 44 1.92 -9.02 -4.12
C THR A 44 2.02 -10.03 -2.98
N ALA A 45 1.97 -9.58 -1.72
CA ALA A 45 1.98 -10.47 -0.56
C ALA A 45 0.76 -11.42 -0.54
N VAL A 46 -0.44 -10.88 -0.79
CA VAL A 46 -1.68 -11.69 -0.91
C VAL A 46 -1.55 -12.71 -2.03
N LYS A 47 -1.09 -12.29 -3.21
CA LYS A 47 -0.89 -13.16 -4.37
C LYS A 47 0.11 -14.28 -4.06
N ASN A 48 1.23 -13.96 -3.43
CA ASN A 48 2.25 -14.95 -3.09
C ASN A 48 1.74 -15.98 -2.08
N ALA A 49 1.00 -15.56 -1.04
CA ALA A 49 0.40 -16.47 -0.09
C ALA A 49 -0.65 -17.39 -0.73
N LEU A 50 -1.48 -16.84 -1.63
CA LEU A 50 -2.46 -17.63 -2.37
C LEU A 50 -1.78 -18.64 -3.29
N ASN A 51 -0.69 -18.26 -3.97
CA ASN A 51 0.09 -19.17 -4.80
C ASN A 51 0.66 -20.34 -3.99
N LYS A 52 1.20 -20.10 -2.78
CA LYS A 52 1.67 -21.18 -1.89
C LYS A 52 0.54 -22.18 -1.57
N ALA A 53 -0.66 -21.68 -1.27
CA ALA A 53 -1.81 -22.54 -1.00
C ALA A 53 -2.23 -23.36 -2.24
N ILE A 54 -2.23 -22.73 -3.43
CA ILE A 54 -2.52 -23.39 -4.71
C ILE A 54 -1.47 -24.46 -5.03
N GLU A 55 -0.20 -24.18 -4.81
CA GLU A 55 0.90 -25.12 -5.01
C GLU A 55 0.77 -26.34 -4.09
N ALA A 56 0.43 -26.13 -2.82
CA ALA A 56 0.17 -27.22 -1.88
C ALA A 56 -1.03 -28.08 -2.33
N ALA A 57 -2.15 -27.47 -2.73
CA ALA A 57 -3.31 -28.19 -3.23
C ALA A 57 -3.00 -28.96 -4.54
N THR A 58 -2.23 -28.35 -5.44
CA THR A 58 -1.80 -28.99 -6.69
C THR A 58 -0.89 -30.18 -6.42
N THR A 59 0.05 -30.03 -5.47
CA THR A 59 0.95 -31.11 -5.05
C THR A 59 0.17 -32.24 -4.40
N ALA A 60 -0.83 -31.93 -3.58
CA ALA A 60 -1.75 -32.93 -3.01
C ALA A 60 -2.42 -33.77 -4.09
N MET A 61 -2.97 -33.12 -5.13
CA MET A 61 -3.63 -33.80 -6.23
C MET A 61 -2.67 -34.68 -7.04
N LYS A 62 -1.45 -34.20 -7.31
CA LYS A 62 -0.40 -35.01 -7.97
C LYS A 62 -0.07 -36.25 -7.17
N LYS A 63 0.08 -36.13 -5.84
CA LYS A 63 0.36 -37.27 -4.96
C LYS A 63 -0.79 -38.29 -4.94
N LYS A 64 -2.06 -37.84 -4.88
CA LYS A 64 -3.23 -38.75 -4.97
C LYS A 64 -3.23 -39.57 -6.25
N VAL A 65 -2.91 -38.95 -7.38
CA VAL A 65 -2.88 -39.65 -8.69
C VAL A 65 -1.70 -40.60 -8.77
N ALA A 66 -0.50 -40.15 -8.36
CA ALA A 66 0.71 -40.97 -8.42
C ALA A 66 0.61 -42.22 -7.53
N SER A 67 -0.05 -42.12 -6.38
CA SER A 67 -0.20 -43.23 -5.43
C SER A 67 -1.38 -44.16 -5.75
N ALA A 68 -2.17 -43.88 -6.78
CA ALA A 68 -3.35 -44.70 -7.12
C ALA A 68 -3.00 -46.02 -7.83
N SER A 69 -1.81 -46.11 -8.43
CA SER A 69 -1.35 -47.27 -9.22
C SER A 69 -0.16 -48.00 -8.59
N THR A 70 0.06 -47.83 -7.28
CA THR A 70 1.20 -48.39 -6.56
C THR A 70 0.76 -49.50 -5.59
N SER A 71 1.69 -50.06 -4.80
CA SER A 71 1.34 -51.05 -3.77
C SER A 71 0.38 -50.46 -2.73
N PRO A 72 -0.41 -51.28 -2.00
CA PRO A 72 -1.32 -50.78 -0.98
C PRO A 72 -0.67 -49.86 0.07
N GLU A 73 0.57 -50.17 0.46
CA GLU A 73 1.33 -49.41 1.46
C GLU A 73 1.72 -48.02 0.94
N THR A 74 2.19 -47.95 -0.31
CA THR A 74 2.56 -46.70 -0.99
C THR A 74 1.32 -45.88 -1.35
N GLN A 75 0.20 -46.53 -1.65
CA GLN A 75 -1.10 -45.88 -1.81
C GLN A 75 -1.55 -45.20 -0.51
N GLY A 76 -1.46 -45.89 0.63
CA GLY A 76 -1.75 -45.33 1.95
C GLY A 76 -0.85 -44.13 2.29
N ALA A 77 0.46 -44.25 2.04
CA ALA A 77 1.42 -43.17 2.27
C ALA A 77 1.09 -41.92 1.44
N GLY A 78 0.85 -42.09 0.14
CA GLY A 78 0.47 -40.99 -0.76
C GLY A 78 -0.84 -40.31 -0.36
N GLN A 79 -1.82 -41.07 0.13
CA GLN A 79 -3.08 -40.52 0.65
C GLN A 79 -2.89 -39.69 1.93
N ILE A 80 -2.04 -40.13 2.86
CA ILE A 80 -1.72 -39.36 4.08
C ILE A 80 -1.05 -38.04 3.72
N ILE A 81 -0.01 -38.06 2.87
CA ILE A 81 0.67 -36.84 2.43
C ILE A 81 -0.30 -35.91 1.72
N ALA A 82 -1.10 -36.43 0.78
CA ALA A 82 -2.05 -35.61 0.05
C ALA A 82 -3.11 -34.98 0.95
N THR A 83 -3.61 -35.71 1.95
CA THR A 83 -4.57 -35.16 2.92
C THR A 83 -3.93 -34.02 3.72
N ARG A 84 -2.71 -34.18 4.21
CA ARG A 84 -2.00 -33.11 4.94
C ARG A 84 -1.73 -31.86 4.10
N LEU A 85 -1.32 -32.05 2.85
CA LEU A 85 -1.14 -30.94 1.91
C LEU A 85 -2.47 -30.21 1.65
N THR A 86 -3.57 -30.96 1.52
CA THR A 86 -4.91 -30.39 1.36
C THR A 86 -5.33 -29.59 2.60
N GLU A 87 -5.14 -30.13 3.80
CA GLU A 87 -5.41 -29.42 5.05
C GLU A 87 -4.57 -28.16 5.19
N GLY A 88 -3.27 -28.24 4.87
CA GLY A 88 -2.35 -27.10 4.88
C GLY A 88 -2.80 -26.00 3.91
N ALA A 89 -3.20 -26.37 2.69
CA ALA A 89 -3.76 -25.44 1.72
C ALA A 89 -5.05 -24.79 2.23
N VAL A 90 -5.97 -25.56 2.82
CA VAL A 90 -7.23 -25.03 3.38
C VAL A 90 -6.96 -24.09 4.55
N ARG A 91 -6.05 -24.44 5.47
CA ARG A 91 -5.64 -23.56 6.58
C ARG A 91 -5.02 -22.26 6.07
N ALA A 92 -4.14 -22.34 5.06
CA ALA A 92 -3.55 -21.16 4.43
C ALA A 92 -4.63 -20.27 3.79
N MET A 93 -5.57 -20.83 3.02
CA MET A 93 -6.69 -20.07 2.44
C MET A 93 -7.57 -19.44 3.52
N GLY A 94 -7.87 -20.17 4.59
CA GLY A 94 -8.64 -19.65 5.74
C GLY A 94 -7.93 -18.49 6.45
N ALA A 95 -6.61 -18.59 6.63
CA ALA A 95 -5.80 -17.52 7.20
C ALA A 95 -5.76 -16.26 6.32
N ILE A 96 -5.64 -16.42 4.99
CA ILE A 96 -5.74 -15.30 4.04
C ILE A 96 -7.14 -14.66 4.13
N PHE A 97 -8.19 -15.47 4.12
CA PHE A 97 -9.58 -14.99 4.16
C PHE A 97 -9.88 -14.21 5.46
N ALA A 98 -9.34 -14.66 6.60
CA ALA A 98 -9.48 -13.96 7.88
C ALA A 98 -8.94 -12.52 7.85
N GLN A 99 -7.98 -12.23 6.97
CA GLN A 99 -7.38 -10.91 6.82
C GLN A 99 -8.07 -10.01 5.78
N ASN A 100 -9.08 -10.52 5.06
CA ASN A 100 -9.71 -9.82 3.92
C ASN A 100 -10.28 -8.43 4.29
N HIS A 101 -10.86 -8.29 5.49
CA HIS A 101 -11.39 -7.00 5.93
C HIS A 101 -10.27 -5.97 6.12
N ALA A 102 -9.19 -6.34 6.82
CA ALA A 102 -8.05 -5.43 7.04
C ALA A 102 -7.36 -5.07 5.71
N VAL A 103 -7.20 -6.04 4.81
CA VAL A 103 -6.64 -5.81 3.48
C VAL A 103 -7.50 -4.84 2.67
N SER A 104 -8.80 -5.12 2.53
CA SER A 104 -9.69 -4.28 1.72
C SER A 104 -9.87 -2.87 2.30
N ALA A 105 -10.00 -2.73 3.62
CA ALA A 105 -10.13 -1.43 4.27
C ALA A 105 -8.86 -0.59 4.13
N GLY A 106 -7.67 -1.17 4.33
CA GLY A 106 -6.41 -0.44 4.19
C GLY A 106 -6.05 -0.13 2.73
N LEU A 107 -6.35 -1.01 1.77
CA LEU A 107 -6.20 -0.69 0.34
C LEU A 107 -7.14 0.45 -0.07
N SER A 108 -8.37 0.48 0.46
CA SER A 108 -9.30 1.58 0.24
C SER A 108 -8.78 2.91 0.82
N ALA A 109 -8.17 2.86 2.01
CA ALA A 109 -7.52 4.02 2.63
C ALA A 109 -6.36 4.54 1.79
N ILE A 110 -5.47 3.65 1.34
CA ILE A 110 -4.39 3.98 0.41
C ILE A 110 -4.95 4.64 -0.85
N GLY A 111 -6.01 4.08 -1.45
CA GLY A 111 -6.65 4.63 -2.63
C GLY A 111 -7.21 6.03 -2.43
N ARG A 112 -7.88 6.29 -1.29
CA ARG A 112 -8.38 7.63 -0.93
C ARG A 112 -7.26 8.63 -0.74
N LEU A 113 -6.19 8.24 -0.03
CA LEU A 113 -5.02 9.10 0.16
C LEU A 113 -4.33 9.39 -1.18
N ALA A 114 -4.04 8.37 -1.99
CA ALA A 114 -3.33 8.51 -3.26
C ALA A 114 -4.11 9.36 -4.27
N GLY A 115 -5.42 9.14 -4.38
CA GLY A 115 -6.30 9.95 -5.21
C GLY A 115 -6.42 11.39 -4.70
N GLY A 116 -6.49 11.58 -3.38
CA GLY A 116 -6.44 12.91 -2.76
C GLY A 116 -5.16 13.67 -3.11
N GLN A 117 -4.02 12.98 -3.12
CA GLN A 117 -2.74 13.57 -3.53
C GLN A 117 -2.70 13.96 -5.01
N GLU A 118 -3.31 13.16 -5.90
CA GLU A 118 -3.45 13.51 -7.33
C GLU A 118 -4.30 14.78 -7.52
N VAL A 119 -5.42 14.87 -6.81
CA VAL A 119 -6.29 16.07 -6.84
C VAL A 119 -5.54 17.29 -6.28
N ILE A 120 -4.81 17.13 -5.18
CA ILE A 120 -3.99 18.21 -4.61
C ILE A 120 -2.98 18.70 -5.64
N ALA A 121 -2.30 17.80 -6.35
CA ALA A 121 -1.32 18.16 -7.38
C ALA A 121 -1.94 19.06 -8.46
N GLU A 122 -3.13 18.75 -8.95
CA GLU A 122 -3.84 19.57 -9.95
C GLU A 122 -4.31 20.91 -9.35
N LEU A 123 -4.88 20.88 -8.13
CA LEU A 123 -5.37 22.08 -7.45
C LEU A 123 -4.26 23.07 -7.09
N THR A 124 -3.00 22.63 -6.95
CA THR A 124 -1.87 23.56 -6.75
C THR A 124 -1.66 24.54 -7.90
N SER A 125 -2.17 24.21 -9.10
CA SER A 125 -2.08 25.09 -10.27
C SER A 125 -3.16 26.18 -10.29
N LEU A 126 -4.16 26.09 -9.41
CA LEU A 126 -5.22 27.09 -9.31
C LEU A 126 -4.67 28.42 -8.79
N LYS A 127 -4.93 29.47 -9.56
CA LYS A 127 -4.58 30.85 -9.21
C LYS A 127 -5.72 31.79 -9.55
N ILE A 128 -5.70 32.98 -8.98
CA ILE A 128 -6.42 34.14 -9.51
C ILE A 128 -5.51 34.79 -10.55
N ALA A 129 -6.02 35.05 -11.74
CA ALA A 129 -5.28 35.78 -12.77
C ALA A 129 -5.14 37.26 -12.40
N ASP A 130 -4.05 37.89 -12.85
CA ASP A 130 -3.94 39.35 -12.81
C ASP A 130 -5.00 39.97 -13.71
N VAL A 131 -5.59 41.07 -13.24
CA VAL A 131 -6.63 41.80 -13.98
C VAL A 131 -6.20 43.25 -14.10
N THR A 132 -5.97 43.66 -15.33
CA THR A 132 -5.69 45.05 -15.74
C THR A 132 -6.63 46.04 -15.07
N THR A 133 -6.12 47.22 -14.72
CA THR A 133 -6.91 48.25 -14.06
C THR A 133 -8.11 48.71 -14.91
N VAL A 134 -9.23 48.98 -14.25
CA VAL A 134 -10.43 49.62 -14.84
C VAL A 134 -10.73 50.90 -14.08
N ARG A 135 -11.36 51.89 -14.73
CA ARG A 135 -11.77 53.13 -14.04
C ARG A 135 -12.66 52.81 -12.84
N ALA A 136 -12.54 53.58 -11.76
CA ALA A 136 -13.33 53.37 -10.54
C ALA A 136 -14.84 53.34 -10.78
N ALA A 137 -15.35 54.28 -11.58
CA ALA A 137 -16.76 54.30 -11.97
C ALA A 137 -17.18 53.05 -12.77
N SER A 138 -16.26 52.40 -13.46
CA SER A 138 -16.52 51.18 -14.22
C SER A 138 -16.44 49.92 -13.36
N ALA A 139 -15.66 49.94 -12.27
CA ALA A 139 -15.35 48.78 -11.43
C ALA A 139 -16.60 48.08 -10.85
N THR A 140 -17.74 48.76 -10.75
CA THR A 140 -19.01 48.22 -10.24
C THR A 140 -20.15 48.21 -11.27
N THR A 141 -19.89 48.64 -12.52
CA THR A 141 -20.93 48.71 -13.56
C THR A 141 -21.09 47.39 -14.33
N THR A 142 -22.31 47.07 -14.73
CA THR A 142 -22.71 45.76 -15.29
C THR A 142 -21.89 45.27 -16.50
N GLY A 143 -21.30 46.16 -17.30
CA GLY A 143 -20.49 45.78 -18.48
C GLY A 143 -18.97 45.69 -18.27
N ASN A 144 -18.40 46.59 -17.46
CA ASN A 144 -16.94 46.79 -17.31
C ASN A 144 -16.45 46.68 -15.86
N HIS A 145 -17.22 46.01 -15.00
CA HIS A 145 -16.84 45.77 -13.61
C HIS A 145 -15.56 44.94 -13.51
N LEU A 146 -14.87 45.13 -12.39
CA LEU A 146 -13.68 44.37 -12.05
C LEU A 146 -14.09 42.92 -11.77
N LYS A 147 -13.46 41.96 -12.46
CA LYS A 147 -13.80 40.53 -12.37
C LYS A 147 -12.65 39.75 -11.78
N ILE A 148 -12.90 39.00 -10.71
CA ILE A 148 -11.96 37.99 -10.22
C ILE A 148 -12.04 36.81 -11.18
N ALA A 149 -10.93 36.51 -11.86
CA ALA A 149 -10.86 35.43 -12.84
C ALA A 149 -9.99 34.28 -12.29
N PRO A 150 -10.60 33.19 -11.81
CA PRO A 150 -9.86 31.96 -11.53
C PRO A 150 -9.22 31.41 -12.82
N ASP A 151 -7.98 30.97 -12.72
CA ASP A 151 -7.22 30.31 -13.77
C ASP A 151 -6.69 28.98 -13.21
N LEU A 152 -7.18 27.88 -13.76
CA LEU A 152 -6.72 26.53 -13.46
C LEU A 152 -6.01 25.98 -14.69
N GLN A 153 -4.73 25.63 -14.53
CA GLN A 153 -3.97 25.04 -15.62
C GLN A 153 -4.29 23.54 -15.72
N ILE A 154 -5.27 23.21 -16.56
CA ILE A 154 -5.69 21.83 -16.77
C ILE A 154 -4.64 21.09 -17.59
N SER A 155 -3.99 20.09 -17.00
CA SER A 155 -3.07 19.20 -17.71
C SER A 155 -3.80 18.42 -18.82
N LYS A 156 -3.16 18.28 -19.98
CA LYS A 156 -3.62 17.39 -21.05
C LYS A 156 -3.21 15.93 -20.83
N LYS A 157 -2.34 15.67 -19.85
CA LYS A 157 -1.90 14.32 -19.44
C LYS A 157 -2.69 13.89 -18.21
N ALA A 158 -2.72 12.58 -17.94
CA ALA A 158 -3.27 12.08 -16.69
C ALA A 158 -2.59 12.73 -15.47
N ALA A 159 -3.34 12.88 -14.37
CA ALA A 159 -2.81 13.47 -13.15
C ALA A 159 -1.54 12.73 -12.71
N CYS A 160 -0.52 13.49 -12.33
CA CYS A 160 0.80 12.96 -11.94
C CYS A 160 1.51 12.11 -13.00
N ALA A 161 1.13 12.18 -14.29
CA ALA A 161 1.94 11.62 -15.36
C ALA A 161 3.14 12.52 -15.71
N GLY A 162 4.30 11.89 -15.86
CA GLY A 162 5.54 12.48 -16.37
C GLY A 162 5.53 12.60 -17.89
N ASP A 163 6.67 13.01 -18.46
CA ASP A 163 6.73 13.31 -19.88
C ASP A 163 6.66 12.09 -20.80
N ASP A 164 7.23 10.99 -20.34
CA ASP A 164 7.21 9.66 -20.95
C ASP A 164 5.93 8.87 -20.66
N GLY A 165 4.95 9.47 -19.96
CA GLY A 165 3.72 8.82 -19.55
C GLY A 165 3.85 7.93 -18.30
N SER A 166 5.06 7.79 -17.74
CA SER A 166 5.26 7.15 -16.43
C SER A 166 4.72 8.03 -15.30
N ARG A 167 4.52 7.47 -14.10
CA ARG A 167 4.15 8.29 -12.94
C ARG A 167 5.32 9.16 -12.51
N LYS A 168 5.03 10.43 -12.19
CA LYS A 168 5.96 11.32 -11.49
C LYS A 168 6.24 10.73 -10.11
N LYS A 169 7.52 10.46 -9.87
CA LYS A 169 8.05 9.96 -8.61
C LYS A 169 9.04 10.96 -8.05
N ASP A 170 9.10 11.02 -6.72
CA ASP A 170 10.15 11.79 -6.06
C ASP A 170 11.46 10.96 -5.98
N GLY A 171 12.50 11.57 -5.42
CA GLY A 171 13.81 10.94 -5.28
C GLY A 171 13.83 9.77 -4.29
N GLU A 172 14.94 9.05 -4.31
CA GLU A 172 15.25 8.01 -3.32
C GLU A 172 16.61 8.30 -2.68
N LYS A 173 16.72 7.98 -1.38
CA LYS A 173 17.99 7.95 -0.66
C LYS A 173 18.91 6.88 -1.25
N ILE A 174 20.21 7.13 -1.19
CA ILE A 174 21.24 6.18 -1.65
C ILE A 174 21.15 4.85 -0.86
N ALA A 175 20.95 4.95 0.46
CA ALA A 175 20.83 3.82 1.37
C ALA A 175 19.53 3.89 2.19
N ALA A 176 18.97 2.72 2.48
CA ALA A 176 17.84 2.58 3.40
C ALA A 176 18.36 2.47 4.84
N ASP A 177 17.75 3.19 5.77
CA ASP A 177 17.89 2.92 7.20
C ASP A 177 16.81 1.91 7.62
N GLN A 178 17.22 0.66 7.82
CA GLN A 178 16.29 -0.42 8.17
C GLN A 178 15.78 -0.33 9.62
N ASN A 179 16.45 0.48 10.46
CA ASN A 179 16.07 0.65 11.86
C ASN A 179 15.20 1.89 12.08
N SER A 180 14.98 2.72 11.05
CA SER A 180 14.10 3.88 11.18
C SER A 180 12.64 3.43 11.27
N PRO A 181 11.79 4.13 12.03
CA PRO A 181 10.35 3.90 11.95
C PRO A 181 9.81 4.11 10.53
N ASP A 182 8.67 3.51 10.21
CA ASP A 182 7.99 3.76 8.93
C ASP A 182 7.41 5.19 8.92
N GLU A 183 7.45 5.82 7.75
CA GLU A 183 6.98 7.19 7.54
C GLU A 183 5.99 7.25 6.39
N ILE A 184 4.97 8.10 6.56
CA ILE A 184 4.02 8.48 5.51
C ILE A 184 4.08 9.99 5.37
N SER A 185 4.37 10.47 4.17
CA SER A 185 4.40 11.89 3.85
C SER A 185 3.31 12.22 2.85
N LEU A 186 2.51 13.23 3.14
CA LEU A 186 1.37 13.67 2.34
C LEU A 186 1.45 15.17 2.12
N ALA A 187 1.16 15.63 0.90
CA ALA A 187 0.87 17.02 0.67
C ALA A 187 -0.51 17.37 1.25
N VAL A 188 -0.59 18.54 1.88
CA VAL A 188 -1.83 19.14 2.36
C VAL A 188 -1.93 20.57 1.85
N LEU A 189 -3.16 21.01 1.58
CA LEU A 189 -3.46 22.37 1.16
C LEU A 189 -3.92 23.20 2.35
N SER A 190 -3.49 24.45 2.39
CA SER A 190 -4.00 25.50 3.26
C SER A 190 -4.34 26.73 2.42
N PRO A 191 -5.26 27.61 2.86
CA PRO A 191 -5.52 28.85 2.15
C PRO A 191 -4.25 29.70 2.04
N ALA A 192 -3.98 30.26 0.86
CA ALA A 192 -3.00 31.32 0.74
C ALA A 192 -3.57 32.58 1.41
N ALA A 193 -2.77 33.24 2.24
CA ALA A 193 -3.18 34.51 2.85
C ALA A 193 -3.12 35.62 1.79
N PRO A 194 -4.11 36.55 1.75
CA PRO A 194 -3.93 37.79 1.02
C PRO A 194 -2.75 38.53 1.67
N TRP A 195 -1.87 39.05 0.84
CA TRP A 195 -0.73 39.82 1.32
C TRP A 195 -1.17 41.23 1.76
N THR A 196 -0.23 41.98 2.34
CA THR A 196 -0.43 43.42 2.62
C THR A 196 -0.70 44.20 1.32
N TYR A 197 -1.00 45.48 1.47
CA TYR A 197 -1.05 46.43 0.37
C TYR A 197 0.11 46.21 -0.64
N ASP A 198 -0.21 46.07 -1.93
CA ASP A 198 0.68 45.66 -3.05
C ASP A 198 1.00 44.15 -3.22
N GLY A 199 0.39 43.27 -2.43
CA GLY A 199 0.66 41.83 -2.54
C GLY A 199 -0.40 41.02 -3.30
N GLN A 200 -0.15 39.72 -3.47
CA GLN A 200 -1.06 38.82 -4.20
C GLN A 200 -2.41 38.68 -3.50
N LEU A 201 -3.45 38.35 -4.29
CA LEU A 201 -4.84 38.20 -3.88
C LEU A 201 -5.43 39.49 -3.29
N THR A 202 -5.08 40.65 -3.87
CA THR A 202 -5.56 41.96 -3.43
C THR A 202 -6.14 42.78 -4.57
N VAL A 203 -7.02 43.73 -4.21
CA VAL A 203 -7.43 44.82 -5.12
C VAL A 203 -6.34 45.86 -5.14
N CYS A 204 -5.91 46.26 -6.34
CA CYS A 204 -4.79 47.14 -6.57
C CYS A 204 -5.28 48.50 -7.09
N GLY A 205 -5.08 49.57 -6.33
CA GLY A 205 -5.35 50.95 -6.78
C GLY A 205 -4.24 51.46 -7.71
N HIS A 206 -4.61 52.31 -8.67
CA HIS A 206 -3.67 52.94 -9.60
C HIS A 206 -4.26 54.23 -10.20
N SER A 207 -3.40 55.14 -10.66
CA SER A 207 -3.82 56.43 -11.25
C SER A 207 -4.39 56.29 -12.66
N THR A 208 -3.97 55.25 -13.38
CA THR A 208 -4.24 55.08 -14.82
C THR A 208 -5.08 53.83 -15.06
N PRO A 209 -6.19 53.90 -15.82
CA PRO A 209 -6.95 52.72 -16.25
C PRO A 209 -6.24 51.99 -17.40
N ASN A 210 -6.64 50.74 -17.65
CA ASN A 210 -6.07 49.85 -18.67
C ASN A 210 -4.56 49.57 -18.47
N THR A 211 -4.06 49.68 -17.24
CA THR A 211 -2.68 49.35 -16.88
C THR A 211 -2.59 47.88 -16.49
N PRO A 212 -1.74 47.07 -17.15
CA PRO A 212 -1.50 45.69 -16.74
C PRO A 212 -0.96 45.66 -15.30
N ILE A 213 -1.56 44.83 -14.45
CA ILE A 213 -1.13 44.71 -13.04
C ILE A 213 0.22 43.98 -12.92
N ALA A 214 0.54 43.11 -13.89
CA ALA A 214 1.80 42.38 -13.90
C ALA A 214 2.99 43.35 -13.92
N GLY A 215 3.70 43.44 -12.78
CA GLY A 215 4.91 44.26 -12.63
C GLY A 215 4.70 45.69 -12.13
N ILE A 216 3.49 46.10 -11.75
CA ILE A 216 3.26 47.40 -11.10
C ILE A 216 3.17 47.25 -9.58
N SER A 217 3.53 48.33 -8.87
CA SER A 217 3.19 48.51 -7.47
C SER A 217 1.83 49.19 -7.35
N CYS A 218 0.99 48.65 -6.48
CA CYS A 218 -0.28 49.28 -6.13
C CYS A 218 -0.02 50.66 -5.51
N ALA A 219 -0.80 51.66 -5.93
CA ALA A 219 -0.74 53.04 -5.46
C ALA A 219 -2.04 53.43 -4.74
N ASP A 220 -1.92 54.26 -3.69
CA ASP A 220 -3.07 54.69 -2.87
C ASP A 220 -3.88 55.72 -3.66
N ASP A 221 -4.45 55.25 -4.75
CA ASP A 221 -5.12 56.00 -5.79
C ASP A 221 -6.40 55.25 -6.16
N GLN A 222 -7.50 55.99 -6.14
CA GLN A 222 -8.85 55.47 -6.35
C GLN A 222 -9.39 55.81 -7.76
N THR A 223 -8.51 56.21 -8.69
CA THR A 223 -8.89 56.54 -10.06
C THR A 223 -9.19 55.28 -10.88
N SER A 224 -8.39 54.23 -10.67
CA SER A 224 -8.59 52.93 -11.29
C SER A 224 -8.24 51.79 -10.33
N PHE A 225 -8.85 50.63 -10.55
CA PHE A 225 -8.65 49.41 -9.75
C PHE A 225 -8.38 48.23 -10.64
N GLY A 226 -7.39 47.41 -10.28
CA GLY A 226 -7.13 46.08 -10.86
C GLY A 226 -7.10 45.00 -9.77
N ILE A 227 -6.82 43.75 -10.17
CA ILE A 227 -6.60 42.65 -9.23
C ILE A 227 -5.19 42.13 -9.42
N LYS A 228 -4.43 42.08 -8.32
CA LYS A 228 -3.16 41.38 -8.25
C LYS A 228 -3.45 39.93 -7.88
N GLY A 229 -3.38 39.06 -8.87
CA GLY A 229 -3.66 37.64 -8.77
C GLY A 229 -2.59 36.88 -7.98
N GLY A 230 -2.71 35.55 -7.96
CA GLY A 230 -1.78 34.68 -7.23
C GLY A 230 -2.37 33.32 -6.90
N SER A 231 -1.54 32.43 -6.35
CA SER A 231 -1.96 31.10 -5.91
C SER A 231 -2.99 31.21 -4.79
N VAL A 232 -4.07 30.45 -4.88
CA VAL A 232 -5.12 30.45 -3.84
C VAL A 232 -4.83 29.46 -2.72
N PHE A 233 -3.95 28.49 -2.95
CA PHE A 233 -3.54 27.50 -1.97
C PHE A 233 -2.03 27.54 -1.74
N LYS A 234 -1.65 27.27 -0.49
CA LYS A 234 -0.30 26.91 -0.09
C LYS A 234 -0.24 25.41 0.18
N THR A 235 0.70 24.75 -0.47
CA THR A 235 0.96 23.31 -0.28
C THR A 235 2.12 23.10 0.69
N THR A 236 1.96 22.16 1.62
CA THR A 236 3.03 21.73 2.52
C THR A 236 3.05 20.21 2.61
N ILE A 237 4.23 19.61 2.74
CA ILE A 237 4.36 18.19 3.07
C ILE A 237 4.24 18.00 4.57
N LYS A 238 3.35 17.12 4.98
CA LYS A 238 3.18 16.64 6.36
C LYS A 238 3.67 15.21 6.43
N THR A 239 4.64 14.97 7.31
CA THR A 239 5.21 13.64 7.55
C THR A 239 4.68 13.13 8.88
N THR A 240 4.11 11.94 8.83
CA THR A 240 3.68 11.17 9.99
C THR A 240 4.58 9.94 10.12
N THR A 241 5.10 9.70 11.31
CA THR A 241 6.08 8.64 11.58
C THR A 241 5.51 7.67 12.61
N LYS A 242 5.84 6.38 12.51
CA LYS A 242 5.52 5.44 13.61
C LYS A 242 6.26 5.85 14.89
N LYS A 243 5.57 5.77 16.03
CA LYS A 243 6.14 6.10 17.36
C LYS A 243 7.39 5.27 17.68
N GLU A 244 7.44 4.02 17.23
CA GLU A 244 8.57 3.10 17.35
C GLU A 244 8.83 2.39 16.01
N ALA A 245 10.06 1.92 15.80
CA ALA A 245 10.44 1.08 14.66
C ALA A 245 9.94 -0.38 14.83
N LYS A 246 8.62 -0.54 14.99
CA LYS A 246 7.95 -1.83 15.19
C LYS A 246 6.65 -1.87 14.41
N LEU A 247 6.31 -3.04 13.86
CA LEU A 247 5.07 -3.24 13.10
C LEU A 247 3.81 -2.85 13.89
N ALA A 248 3.77 -3.17 15.19
CA ALA A 248 2.61 -2.89 16.02
C ALA A 248 2.45 -1.41 16.39
N SER A 249 3.49 -0.59 16.19
CA SER A 249 3.50 0.81 16.57
C SER A 249 2.54 1.63 15.71
N GLU A 250 1.79 2.50 16.37
CA GLU A 250 0.95 3.48 15.69
C GLU A 250 1.78 4.56 15.04
N TYR A 251 1.23 5.13 13.95
CA TYR A 251 1.62 6.43 13.44
C TYR A 251 1.32 7.53 14.47
N THR A 252 2.16 8.55 14.55
CA THR A 252 1.86 9.77 15.32
C THR A 252 0.56 10.40 14.81
N GLU A 253 -0.26 10.97 15.69
CA GLU A 253 -1.47 11.65 15.21
C GLU A 253 -1.11 12.96 14.50
N GLU A 254 -1.74 13.24 13.35
CA GLU A 254 -1.67 14.54 12.70
C GLU A 254 -2.82 15.40 13.24
N THR A 255 -2.49 16.55 13.83
CA THR A 255 -3.46 17.37 14.59
C THR A 255 -3.88 18.64 13.86
N SER A 256 -3.38 18.90 12.65
CA SER A 256 -3.76 20.08 11.87
C SER A 256 -5.25 20.09 11.53
N THR A 257 -5.94 21.20 11.77
CA THR A 257 -7.39 21.35 11.51
C THR A 257 -7.69 22.33 10.38
N ASN A 258 -6.69 23.10 9.94
CA ASN A 258 -6.80 24.15 8.93
C ASN A 258 -6.26 23.73 7.55
N THR A 259 -6.13 22.42 7.31
CA THR A 259 -5.61 21.85 6.07
C THR A 259 -6.61 20.92 5.41
N VAL A 260 -6.42 20.66 4.11
CA VAL A 260 -7.16 19.64 3.37
C VAL A 260 -6.17 18.64 2.72
N PRO A 261 -6.30 17.33 3.00
CA PRO A 261 -7.09 16.77 4.09
C PRO A 261 -6.63 17.30 5.46
N ASN A 262 -7.52 17.27 6.44
CA ASN A 262 -7.19 17.63 7.81
C ASN A 262 -6.55 16.44 8.55
N GLY A 263 -5.92 16.73 9.67
CA GLY A 263 -5.26 15.75 10.52
C GLY A 263 -6.15 14.61 11.02
N PRO A 264 -7.39 14.85 11.48
CA PRO A 264 -8.32 13.78 11.82
C PRO A 264 -8.59 12.82 10.66
N THR A 265 -8.77 13.32 9.43
CA THR A 265 -8.92 12.50 8.23
C THR A 265 -7.66 11.67 7.99
N ILE A 266 -6.48 12.30 7.98
CA ILE A 266 -5.20 11.60 7.76
C ILE A 266 -5.02 10.50 8.81
N THR A 267 -5.22 10.82 10.09
CA THR A 267 -5.07 9.89 11.22
C THR A 267 -6.02 8.69 11.12
N ALA A 268 -7.27 8.91 10.69
CA ALA A 268 -8.22 7.82 10.48
C ALA A 268 -7.76 6.86 9.36
N GLU A 269 -7.26 7.39 8.25
CA GLU A 269 -6.74 6.57 7.14
C GLU A 269 -5.46 5.82 7.53
N LEU A 270 -4.55 6.46 8.29
CA LEU A 270 -3.33 5.81 8.76
C LEU A 270 -3.60 4.66 9.73
N LYS A 271 -4.69 4.71 10.50
CA LYS A 271 -5.13 3.57 11.32
C LYS A 271 -5.51 2.36 10.46
N LEU A 272 -6.15 2.59 9.32
CA LEU A 272 -6.50 1.51 8.37
C LEU A 272 -5.25 0.97 7.65
N LEU A 273 -4.31 1.84 7.27
CA LEU A 273 -3.02 1.44 6.72
C LEU A 273 -2.24 0.54 7.69
N LEU A 274 -2.19 0.88 8.98
CA LEU A 274 -1.55 0.05 10.00
C LEU A 274 -2.18 -1.34 10.10
N GLN A 275 -3.50 -1.47 9.95
CA GLN A 275 -4.16 -2.77 9.95
C GLN A 275 -3.81 -3.58 8.69
N LEU A 276 -3.67 -2.92 7.54
CA LEU A 276 -3.18 -3.56 6.33
C LEU A 276 -1.75 -4.07 6.49
N GLU A 277 -0.83 -3.28 7.07
CA GLU A 277 0.54 -3.69 7.32
C GLU A 277 0.60 -4.97 8.19
N LYS A 278 -0.18 -4.99 9.29
CA LYS A 278 -0.32 -6.18 10.17
C LYS A 278 -0.90 -7.38 9.44
N ALA A 279 -1.90 -7.16 8.60
CA ALA A 279 -2.51 -8.20 7.78
C ALA A 279 -1.50 -8.77 6.77
N VAL A 280 -0.72 -7.90 6.09
CA VAL A 280 0.30 -8.31 5.13
C VAL A 280 1.41 -9.11 5.80
N ASP A 281 1.87 -8.71 6.99
CA ASP A 281 2.85 -9.49 7.76
C ASP A 281 2.31 -10.89 8.10
N THR A 282 1.07 -10.96 8.62
CA THR A 282 0.40 -12.22 8.91
C THR A 282 0.27 -13.11 7.67
N ILE A 283 -0.13 -12.54 6.53
CA ILE A 283 -0.26 -13.25 5.25
C ILE A 283 1.10 -13.72 4.73
N SER A 284 2.12 -12.89 4.85
CA SER A 284 3.48 -13.20 4.37
C SER A 284 4.13 -14.33 5.17
N ALA A 285 3.80 -14.43 6.46
CA ALA A 285 4.21 -15.51 7.35
C ALA A 285 3.53 -16.86 7.04
N ILE A 286 2.49 -16.89 6.20
CA ILE A 286 1.83 -18.14 5.81
C ILE A 286 2.83 -19.03 5.06
N SER A 287 3.01 -20.22 5.61
CA SER A 287 3.75 -21.32 5.01
C SER A 287 2.87 -22.56 4.97
N VAL A 288 3.11 -23.39 3.98
CA VAL A 288 2.57 -24.74 3.92
C VAL A 288 3.75 -25.67 3.79
N GLU A 289 3.89 -26.61 4.73
CA GLU A 289 4.91 -27.65 4.60
C GLU A 289 4.55 -28.54 3.42
N THR A 290 5.46 -28.65 2.46
CA THR A 290 5.27 -29.44 1.23
C THR A 290 6.24 -30.61 1.10
N ASP A 291 7.28 -30.65 1.93
CA ASP A 291 8.26 -31.72 1.91
C ASP A 291 7.68 -33.03 2.48
N ALA A 292 7.62 -34.07 1.65
CA ALA A 292 7.01 -35.33 2.02
C ALA A 292 7.74 -36.01 3.19
N ALA A 293 9.07 -35.86 3.29
CA ALA A 293 9.86 -36.43 4.38
C ALA A 293 9.57 -35.73 5.72
N THR A 294 9.41 -34.41 5.70
CA THR A 294 9.05 -33.60 6.86
C THR A 294 7.62 -33.88 7.30
N ILE A 295 6.67 -33.95 6.36
CA ILE A 295 5.27 -34.32 6.64
C ILE A 295 5.21 -35.72 7.27
N ALA A 296 5.88 -36.72 6.68
CA ALA A 296 5.87 -38.10 7.18
C ALA A 296 6.41 -38.23 8.63
N LYS A 297 7.30 -37.33 9.04
CA LYS A 297 7.88 -37.29 10.39
C LYS A 297 7.14 -36.36 11.35
N SER A 298 6.05 -35.73 10.92
CA SER A 298 5.26 -34.86 11.80
C SER A 298 4.64 -35.66 12.96
N SER A 299 4.64 -35.05 14.16
CA SER A 299 4.07 -35.66 15.38
C SER A 299 2.63 -36.11 15.16
N ASP A 300 1.84 -35.32 14.44
CA ASP A 300 0.42 -35.62 14.26
C ASP A 300 0.20 -36.83 13.36
N ILE A 301 1.08 -37.08 12.37
CA ILE A 301 1.04 -38.32 11.57
C ILE A 301 1.51 -39.49 12.41
N GLN A 302 2.58 -39.32 13.19
CA GLN A 302 3.08 -40.37 14.08
C GLN A 302 2.04 -40.80 15.11
N GLU A 303 1.31 -39.86 15.70
CA GLU A 303 0.22 -40.12 16.64
C GLU A 303 -0.99 -40.79 15.97
N ALA A 304 -1.36 -40.36 14.75
CA ALA A 304 -2.43 -41.03 14.00
C ALA A 304 -2.06 -42.48 13.64
N ILE A 305 -0.80 -42.71 13.27
CA ILE A 305 -0.27 -44.05 13.00
C ILE A 305 -0.26 -44.89 14.28
N ALA A 306 0.18 -44.33 15.41
CA ALA A 306 0.17 -45.02 16.70
C ALA A 306 -1.24 -45.52 17.07
N ARG A 307 -2.26 -44.68 16.86
CA ARG A 307 -3.66 -45.05 17.09
C ARG A 307 -4.16 -46.13 16.13
N ALA A 308 -3.75 -46.05 14.86
CA ALA A 308 -4.11 -47.06 13.87
C ALA A 308 -3.51 -48.44 14.15
N VAL A 309 -2.29 -48.51 14.71
CA VAL A 309 -1.59 -49.79 14.95
C VAL A 309 -1.82 -50.41 16.33
N ASP A 310 -2.24 -49.61 17.33
CA ASP A 310 -2.33 -50.07 18.73
C ASP A 310 -3.59 -49.57 19.47
N GLY A 311 -4.55 -49.00 18.73
CA GLY A 311 -5.88 -48.59 19.20
C GLY A 311 -6.02 -47.09 19.54
N ASP A 312 -7.25 -46.59 19.60
CA ASP A 312 -7.57 -45.14 19.66
C ASP A 312 -6.92 -44.35 20.81
N SER A 313 -6.57 -45.01 21.91
CA SER A 313 -5.91 -44.42 23.09
C SER A 313 -4.38 -44.49 23.05
N ALA A 314 -3.80 -45.14 22.03
CA ALA A 314 -2.36 -45.30 21.91
C ALA A 314 -1.67 -43.98 21.55
N THR A 315 -0.43 -43.84 22.00
CA THR A 315 0.41 -42.66 21.73
C THR A 315 1.75 -43.10 21.16
N TYR A 316 2.33 -42.28 20.29
CA TYR A 316 3.57 -42.64 19.61
C TYR A 316 4.79 -42.62 20.56
N ALA A 317 4.71 -41.88 21.67
CA ALA A 317 5.72 -41.88 22.71
C ALA A 317 5.78 -43.18 23.54
N ASN A 318 4.75 -44.04 23.47
CA ASN A 318 4.71 -45.28 24.23
C ASN A 318 5.77 -46.28 23.73
N PRO A 319 6.66 -46.81 24.59
CA PRO A 319 7.70 -47.76 24.19
C PRO A 319 7.19 -49.05 23.51
N ALA A 320 5.96 -49.48 23.79
CA ALA A 320 5.36 -50.67 23.18
C ALA A 320 4.73 -50.37 21.80
N THR A 321 4.21 -49.16 21.63
CA THR A 321 3.54 -48.71 20.39
C THR A 321 4.55 -48.20 19.37
N LYS A 322 5.60 -47.50 19.83
CA LYS A 322 6.62 -46.87 18.99
C LYS A 322 7.25 -47.81 17.96
N PRO A 323 7.71 -49.04 18.29
CA PRO A 323 8.29 -49.94 17.31
C PRO A 323 7.30 -50.36 16.21
N LYS A 324 6.02 -50.53 16.56
CA LYS A 324 4.95 -50.85 15.58
C LYS A 324 4.68 -49.67 14.67
N GLY A 325 4.63 -48.46 15.23
CA GLY A 325 4.51 -47.21 14.48
C GLY A 325 5.69 -46.98 13.54
N ASP A 326 6.91 -47.18 14.00
CA ASP A 326 8.15 -47.06 13.21
C ASP A 326 8.17 -48.06 12.06
N ALA A 327 7.76 -49.31 12.30
CA ALA A 327 7.65 -50.33 11.27
C ALA A 327 6.64 -49.93 10.18
N LEU A 328 5.47 -49.41 10.57
CA LEU A 328 4.47 -48.96 9.60
C LEU A 328 4.92 -47.70 8.86
N ILE A 329 5.53 -46.72 9.53
CA ILE A 329 6.12 -45.53 8.89
C ILE A 329 7.18 -45.95 7.87
N LYS A 330 8.07 -46.88 8.22
CA LYS A 330 9.09 -47.40 7.30
C LYS A 330 8.48 -48.14 6.12
N ALA A 331 7.43 -48.93 6.33
CA ALA A 331 6.74 -49.62 5.24
C ALA A 331 6.04 -48.63 4.29
N MET A 332 5.38 -47.61 4.85
CA MET A 332 4.62 -46.62 4.08
C MET A 332 5.53 -45.63 3.34
N PHE A 333 6.52 -45.07 4.03
CA PHE A 333 7.35 -43.97 3.52
C PHE A 333 8.75 -44.40 3.08
N GLY A 334 9.28 -45.54 3.53
CA GLY A 334 10.69 -45.88 3.37
C GLY A 334 11.59 -45.13 4.36
N ASP A 335 12.90 -45.36 4.32
CA ASP A 335 13.84 -44.78 5.30
C ASP A 335 14.00 -43.24 5.12
N LYS A 336 13.69 -42.73 3.93
CA LYS A 336 13.78 -41.30 3.57
C LYS A 336 12.57 -40.75 2.79
N ALA A 337 11.37 -41.29 3.00
CA ALA A 337 10.20 -40.91 2.18
C ALA A 337 10.36 -41.29 0.69
N GLU A 338 11.13 -42.33 0.39
CA GLU A 338 11.40 -42.83 -0.98
C GLU A 338 10.14 -43.38 -1.66
N ASN A 339 9.15 -43.77 -0.86
CA ASN A 339 7.90 -44.35 -1.31
C ASN A 339 6.81 -43.32 -1.63
N VAL A 340 7.10 -42.01 -1.55
CA VAL A 340 6.12 -40.92 -1.78
C VAL A 340 6.58 -39.84 -2.74
#